data_AF-A0AAU9VUB8-F1
#
_entry.id   AF-A0AAU9VUB8-F1
#
_cell.length_a   1.000
_cell.length_b   1.000
_cell.length_c   1.000
_cell.angle_alpha   90.00
_cell.angle_beta   90.00
_cell.angle_gamma   90.00
#
_symmetry.space_group_name_H-M   'P 1'
#
loop_
_entity.id
_entity.type
_entity.pdbx_description
1 polymer ?
#
loop_
_entity_poly.entity_id
_entity_poly.type
_entity_poly.pdbx_seq_one_letter_code
_entity_poly.pdbx_strand_id
1 'polypeptide(L)'
;MDLLLVSLSFINVGCFLVTLLYIMRRYIPFWLSDLFEWGKTKSNWDQSRWNRFLHVPNSWFTHFYIVGSSLSCALLWMLIIHCFHIKSPITEYFPQILDLHYTPCVNCFTVLVSLLLLLVQCCRRLFECLFISVFTGKIHLSHYLVGLFYYVLDAIALASPLLGEKKMDKDWCSLCRELLSGLQNFSGIQWLGIVVFLWASWHQWNCHVILAKLRHSACGKTVKVYKIPYGDWFDHVSSPHYLAEIVIYFAFFLIQKGHNVYVGMILLFTVQNLSLGATVTHNWYKNKFKEYPQNRYKIFPFLY
;
A
#
# COMPACT_ATOMS: atom_id res chain seq x y z
N MET A 1 -0.12 22.48 -13.32
CA MET A 1 0.81 21.88 -12.32
C MET A 1 0.33 20.47 -12.08
N ASP A 2 1.15 19.46 -12.38
CA ASP A 2 0.77 18.03 -12.31
C ASP A 2 0.08 17.68 -10.99
N LEU A 3 -1.24 17.51 -11.02
CA LEU A 3 -2.05 17.28 -9.82
C LEU A 3 -1.59 16.02 -9.08
N LEU A 4 -1.22 14.99 -9.83
CA LEU A 4 -0.67 13.74 -9.31
C LEU A 4 0.66 13.96 -8.57
N LEU A 5 1.58 14.73 -9.16
CA LEU A 5 2.89 15.03 -8.56
C LEU A 5 2.71 15.81 -7.25
N VAL A 6 1.82 16.80 -7.25
CA VAL A 6 1.53 17.64 -6.08
C VAL A 6 0.91 16.81 -4.97
N SER A 7 -0.06 15.95 -5.32
CA SER A 7 -0.73 15.05 -4.37
C SER A 7 0.24 14.07 -3.73
N LEU A 8 1.13 13.46 -4.54
CA LEU A 8 2.17 12.55 -4.06
C LEU A 8 3.24 13.26 -3.26
N SER A 9 3.58 14.51 -3.60
CA SER A 9 4.52 15.32 -2.82
C SER A 9 3.91 15.66 -1.46
N PHE A 10 2.65 16.08 -1.44
CA PHE A 10 1.92 16.43 -0.21
C PHE A 10 1.84 15.24 0.75
N ILE A 11 1.48 14.05 0.26
CA ILE A 11 1.35 12.87 1.12
C ILE A 11 2.72 12.41 1.68
N ASN A 12 3.80 12.51 0.88
CA ASN A 12 5.15 12.18 1.32
C ASN A 12 5.68 13.18 2.36
N VAL A 13 5.53 14.48 2.12
CA VAL A 13 5.92 15.53 3.07
C VAL A 13 5.11 15.38 4.36
N GLY A 14 3.80 15.13 4.27
CA GLY A 14 2.95 14.85 5.42
C GLY A 14 3.44 13.66 6.24
N CYS A 15 3.78 12.54 5.59
CA CYS A 15 4.31 11.36 6.27
C CYS A 15 5.66 11.63 6.96
N PHE A 16 6.54 12.37 6.30
CA PHE A 16 7.82 12.80 6.87
C PHE A 16 7.62 13.67 8.12
N LEU A 17 6.71 14.65 8.06
CA LEU A 17 6.37 15.50 9.19
C LEU A 17 5.81 14.70 10.37
N VAL A 18 4.93 13.72 10.12
CA VAL A 18 4.42 12.83 11.17
C VAL A 18 5.55 12.00 11.79
N THR A 19 6.51 11.54 10.98
CA THR A 19 7.69 10.82 11.48
C THR A 19 8.56 11.72 12.36
N LEU A 20 8.76 12.99 11.98
CA LEU A 20 9.48 13.97 12.79
C LEU A 20 8.76 14.22 14.13
N LEU A 21 7.44 14.39 14.11
CA LEU A 21 6.62 14.53 15.32
C LEU A 21 6.76 13.30 16.23
N TYR A 22 6.81 12.09 15.67
CA TYR A 22 7.05 10.88 16.46
C TYR A 22 8.42 10.84 17.15
N ILE A 23 9.46 11.31 16.47
CA ILE A 23 10.81 11.42 17.06
C ILE A 23 10.77 12.43 18.22
N MET A 24 10.09 13.56 18.01
CA MET A 24 9.91 14.61 19.00
C MET A 24 8.77 14.33 20.01
N ARG A 25 8.22 13.13 20.07
CA ARG A 25 6.99 12.82 20.83
C ARG A 25 7.04 13.17 22.33
N ARG A 26 8.25 13.32 22.90
CA ARG A 26 8.44 13.76 24.30
C ARG A 26 8.14 15.25 24.51
N TYR A 27 8.18 16.05 23.45
CA TYR A 27 8.05 17.51 23.47
C TYR A 27 6.76 18.03 22.83
N ILE A 28 6.01 17.18 22.14
CA ILE A 28 4.77 17.59 21.46
C ILE A 28 3.55 17.52 22.40
N PRO A 29 2.53 18.36 22.17
CA PRO A 29 1.25 18.26 22.86
C PRO A 29 0.64 16.86 22.71
N PHE A 30 0.03 16.36 23.79
CA PHE A 30 -0.51 15.01 23.85
C PHE A 30 -1.57 14.70 22.78
N TRP A 31 -2.37 15.68 22.35
CA TRP A 31 -3.38 15.48 21.31
C TRP A 31 -2.78 15.11 19.93
N LEU A 32 -1.50 15.38 19.68
CA LEU A 32 -0.82 14.98 18.44
C LEU A 32 -0.39 13.51 18.44
N SER A 33 -0.48 12.80 19.57
CA SER A 33 -0.13 11.37 19.65
C SER A 33 -1.01 10.49 18.76
N ASP A 34 -2.27 10.89 18.54
CA ASP A 34 -3.22 10.20 17.65
C ASP A 34 -2.79 10.24 16.15
N LEU A 35 -1.75 11.01 15.79
CA LEU A 35 -1.14 11.01 14.45
C LEU A 35 -0.18 9.84 14.20
N PHE A 36 0.24 9.11 15.23
CA PHE A 36 1.16 7.97 15.07
C PHE A 36 0.82 6.79 16.00
N GLU A 37 -0.14 6.93 16.91
CA GLU A 37 -0.69 5.83 17.71
C GLU A 37 -2.08 5.43 17.19
N TRP A 38 -2.31 4.13 17.00
CA TRP A 38 -3.61 3.59 16.58
C TRP A 38 -3.81 2.16 17.03
N GLY A 39 -5.07 1.72 17.10
CA GLY A 39 -5.43 0.35 17.43
C GLY A 39 -4.84 -0.10 18.77
N LYS A 40 -3.82 -0.97 18.71
CA LYS A 40 -3.19 -1.55 19.90
C LYS A 40 -2.22 -0.60 20.60
N THR A 41 -1.69 0.38 19.89
CA THR A 41 -0.62 1.26 20.38
C THR A 41 -1.15 2.50 21.09
N LYS A 42 -2.47 2.75 21.02
CA LYS A 42 -3.12 3.92 21.62
C LYS A 42 -3.04 3.91 23.15
N SER A 43 -2.60 5.03 23.73
CA SER A 43 -2.64 5.27 25.17
C SER A 43 -4.06 5.60 25.68
N ASN A 44 -4.37 5.23 26.93
CA ASN A 44 -5.75 5.21 27.49
C ASN A 44 -6.35 6.59 27.83
N TRP A 45 -5.88 7.68 27.25
CA TRP A 45 -6.26 9.02 27.67
C TRP A 45 -7.51 9.57 26.97
N ASP A 46 -8.33 10.21 27.79
CA ASP A 46 -9.53 11.01 27.55
C ASP A 46 -10.49 10.60 26.41
N GLN A 47 -11.59 9.95 26.81
CA GLN A 47 -12.70 9.52 25.95
C GLN A 47 -13.73 10.63 25.72
N SER A 48 -13.26 11.86 25.48
CA SER A 48 -14.15 12.97 25.14
C SER A 48 -15.04 12.57 23.94
N ARG A 49 -16.29 13.06 23.94
CA ARG A 49 -17.29 12.65 22.93
C ARG A 49 -16.79 12.92 21.51
N TRP A 50 -16.08 14.03 21.31
CA TRP A 50 -15.42 14.41 20.05
C TRP A 50 -14.32 13.44 19.64
N ASN A 51 -13.49 13.00 20.59
CA ASN A 51 -12.44 12.03 20.31
C ASN A 51 -13.02 10.69 19.82
N ARG A 52 -14.22 10.30 20.28
CA ARG A 52 -14.91 9.10 19.77
C ARG A 52 -15.45 9.25 18.34
N PHE A 53 -15.87 10.45 17.92
CA PHE A 53 -16.34 10.70 16.55
C PHE A 53 -15.22 10.67 15.52
N LEU A 54 -14.00 11.06 15.91
CA LEU A 54 -12.83 11.07 15.04
C LEU A 54 -12.14 9.71 14.89
N HIS A 55 -12.72 8.63 15.44
CA HIS A 55 -12.16 7.29 15.39
C HIS A 55 -13.10 6.32 14.69
N VAL A 56 -12.61 5.71 13.61
CA VAL A 56 -13.33 4.71 12.83
C VAL A 56 -12.85 3.30 13.17
N PRO A 57 -13.69 2.26 13.01
CA PRO A 57 -13.28 0.87 13.22
C PRO A 57 -12.18 0.44 12.26
N ASN A 58 -11.22 -0.36 12.73
CA ASN A 58 -10.18 -0.93 11.84
C ASN A 58 -10.75 -1.84 10.75
N SER A 59 -11.97 -2.38 10.91
CA SER A 59 -12.61 -3.16 9.85
C SER A 59 -12.82 -2.37 8.56
N TRP A 60 -12.83 -1.03 8.63
CA TRP A 60 -12.93 -0.15 7.47
C TRP A 60 -11.67 -0.18 6.58
N PHE A 61 -10.61 -0.88 6.97
CA PHE A 61 -9.51 -1.23 6.05
C PHE A 61 -10.02 -2.00 4.82
N THR A 62 -11.15 -2.71 4.92
CA THR A 62 -11.83 -3.32 3.76
C THR A 62 -12.15 -2.30 2.66
N HIS A 63 -12.54 -1.06 3.02
CA HIS A 63 -12.89 -0.02 2.06
C HIS A 63 -11.70 0.38 1.18
N PHE A 64 -10.49 0.37 1.72
CA PHE A 64 -9.28 0.68 0.96
C PHE A 64 -9.10 -0.28 -0.22
N TYR A 65 -9.29 -1.57 0.05
CA TYR A 65 -9.14 -2.61 -0.95
C TYR A 65 -10.34 -2.69 -1.91
N ILE A 66 -11.54 -2.31 -1.47
CA ILE A 66 -12.69 -2.12 -2.36
C ILE A 66 -12.39 -0.99 -3.37
N VAL A 67 -11.93 0.17 -2.89
CA VAL A 67 -11.58 1.30 -3.76
C VAL A 67 -10.43 0.92 -4.70
N GLY A 68 -9.35 0.34 -4.18
CA GLY A 68 -8.19 -0.07 -4.98
C GLY A 68 -8.55 -1.10 -6.06
N SER A 69 -9.31 -2.15 -5.72
CA SER A 69 -9.74 -3.15 -6.71
C SER A 69 -10.70 -2.58 -7.75
N SER A 70 -11.68 -1.78 -7.33
CA SER A 70 -12.66 -1.15 -8.23
C SER A 70 -11.98 -0.20 -9.21
N LEU A 71 -11.05 0.64 -8.72
CA LEU A 71 -10.31 1.58 -9.55
C LEU A 71 -9.33 0.88 -10.49
N SER A 72 -8.65 -0.17 -10.02
CA SER A 72 -7.76 -0.99 -10.87
C SER A 72 -8.54 -1.67 -12.00
N CYS A 73 -9.73 -2.22 -11.69
CA CYS A 73 -10.63 -2.76 -12.71
C CYS A 73 -11.07 -1.69 -13.72
N ALA A 74 -11.45 -0.50 -13.25
CA ALA A 74 -11.85 0.59 -14.13
C ALA A 74 -10.70 1.05 -15.05
N LEU A 75 -9.48 1.16 -14.52
CA LEU A 75 -8.29 1.54 -15.32
C LEU A 75 -7.90 0.45 -16.32
N LEU A 76 -7.97 -0.84 -15.95
CA LEU A 76 -7.79 -1.95 -16.87
C LEU A 76 -8.82 -1.94 -17.99
N TRP A 77 -10.09 -1.69 -17.64
CA TRP A 77 -11.17 -1.57 -18.61
C TRP A 77 -10.92 -0.40 -19.58
N MET A 78 -10.51 0.76 -19.06
CA MET A 78 -10.14 1.91 -19.90
C MET A 78 -8.94 1.61 -20.80
N LEU A 79 -7.91 0.90 -20.31
CA LEU A 79 -6.76 0.49 -21.11
C LEU A 79 -7.18 -0.42 -22.27
N ILE A 80 -8.03 -1.41 -22.00
CA ILE A 80 -8.54 -2.33 -23.03
C ILE A 80 -9.36 -1.56 -24.07
N ILE A 81 -10.28 -0.69 -23.66
CA ILE A 81 -11.04 0.15 -24.60
C ILE A 81 -10.10 1.01 -25.45
N HIS A 82 -9.09 1.64 -24.84
CA HIS A 82 -8.12 2.46 -25.55
C HIS A 82 -7.31 1.66 -26.60
N CYS A 83 -6.94 0.41 -26.29
CA CYS A 83 -6.16 -0.43 -27.20
C CYS A 83 -7.00 -1.06 -28.32
N PHE A 84 -8.26 -1.40 -28.05
CA PHE A 84 -9.12 -2.14 -28.98
C PHE A 84 -10.17 -1.29 -29.71
N HIS A 85 -10.50 -0.08 -29.23
CA HIS A 85 -11.43 0.84 -29.89
C HIS A 85 -10.75 2.18 -30.18
N ILE A 86 -10.84 2.66 -31.42
CA ILE A 86 -9.96 3.73 -31.93
C ILE A 86 -10.22 5.12 -31.30
N LYS A 87 -11.38 5.38 -30.67
CA LYS A 87 -11.61 6.60 -29.86
C LYS A 87 -12.71 6.34 -28.83
N SER A 88 -12.43 6.54 -27.54
CA SER A 88 -13.47 6.66 -26.52
C SER A 88 -13.43 8.06 -25.88
N PRO A 89 -14.58 8.72 -25.67
CA PRO A 89 -14.61 10.05 -25.07
C PRO A 89 -14.04 10.05 -23.64
N ILE A 90 -14.16 8.94 -22.92
CA ILE A 90 -13.65 8.78 -21.54
C ILE A 90 -12.12 8.97 -21.48
N THR A 91 -11.39 8.46 -22.49
CA THR A 91 -9.94 8.64 -22.58
C THR A 91 -9.50 10.07 -22.95
N GLU A 92 -10.43 10.95 -23.34
CA GLU A 92 -10.12 12.35 -23.69
C GLU A 92 -10.35 13.33 -22.53
N TYR A 93 -11.31 13.06 -21.65
CA TYR A 93 -11.62 13.93 -20.51
C TYR A 93 -10.71 13.71 -19.29
N PHE A 94 -10.30 12.47 -19.01
CA PHE A 94 -9.52 12.15 -17.81
C PHE A 94 -8.12 12.82 -17.76
N PRO A 95 -7.36 12.91 -18.87
CA PRO A 95 -6.08 13.62 -18.90
C PRO A 95 -6.21 15.10 -18.50
N GLN A 96 -7.30 15.75 -18.91
CA GLN A 96 -7.56 17.18 -18.63
C GLN A 96 -7.80 17.45 -17.14
N ILE A 97 -8.33 16.48 -16.39
CA ILE A 97 -8.58 16.61 -14.94
C ILE A 97 -7.28 16.51 -14.14
N LEU A 98 -6.35 15.65 -14.57
CA LEU A 98 -5.10 15.38 -13.85
C LEU A 98 -3.96 16.34 -14.23
N ASP A 99 -4.09 17.07 -15.35
CA ASP A 99 -3.13 18.08 -15.82
C ASP A 99 -1.68 17.53 -15.85
N LEU A 100 -1.54 16.29 -16.36
CA LEU A 100 -0.26 15.57 -16.39
C LEU A 100 0.64 16.09 -17.51
N HIS A 101 1.55 17.01 -17.17
CA HIS A 101 2.59 17.48 -18.10
C HIS A 101 3.71 16.46 -18.27
N TYR A 102 4.02 15.67 -17.24
CA TYR A 102 4.99 14.59 -17.32
C TYR A 102 4.32 13.23 -17.61
N THR A 103 4.79 12.57 -18.66
CA THR A 103 4.34 11.23 -19.07
C THR A 103 5.48 10.23 -18.96
N PRO A 104 5.41 9.25 -18.04
CA PRO A 104 6.47 8.26 -17.91
C PRO A 104 6.62 7.42 -19.18
N CYS A 105 7.86 7.20 -19.60
CA CYS A 105 8.20 6.39 -20.77
C CYS A 105 8.08 4.89 -20.46
N VAL A 106 6.85 4.40 -20.39
CA VAL A 106 6.50 3.02 -20.06
C VAL A 106 5.58 2.45 -21.14
N ASN A 107 5.88 1.24 -21.61
CA ASN A 107 5.10 0.60 -22.67
C ASN A 107 3.73 0.09 -22.16
N CYS A 108 2.77 -0.04 -23.08
CA CYS A 108 1.39 -0.46 -22.76
C CYS A 108 1.34 -1.78 -22.00
N PHE A 109 2.11 -2.79 -22.46
CA PHE A 109 2.11 -4.11 -21.86
C PHE A 109 2.61 -4.10 -20.40
N THR A 110 3.58 -3.24 -20.08
CA THR A 110 4.04 -3.06 -18.69
C THR A 110 2.97 -2.41 -17.82
N VAL A 111 2.23 -1.43 -18.35
CA VAL A 111 1.08 -0.83 -17.63
C VAL A 111 -0.01 -1.88 -17.40
N LEU A 112 -0.34 -2.67 -18.43
CA LEU A 112 -1.29 -3.79 -18.33
C LEU A 112 -0.90 -4.77 -17.22
N VAL A 113 0.33 -5.28 -17.26
CA VAL A 113 0.85 -6.21 -16.24
C VAL A 113 0.84 -5.58 -14.86
N SER A 114 1.25 -4.32 -14.74
CA SER A 114 1.26 -3.59 -13.47
C SER A 114 -0.15 -3.47 -12.87
N LEU A 115 -1.14 -3.07 -13.67
CA LEU A 115 -2.52 -2.93 -13.22
C LEU A 115 -3.17 -4.29 -12.90
N LEU A 116 -2.84 -5.35 -13.64
CA LEU A 116 -3.29 -6.71 -13.33
C LEU A 116 -2.74 -7.19 -11.99
N LEU A 117 -1.44 -6.98 -11.73
CA LEU A 117 -0.83 -7.34 -10.45
C LEU A 117 -1.37 -6.49 -9.30
N LEU A 118 -1.65 -5.19 -9.52
CA LEU A 118 -2.31 -4.35 -8.53
C LEU A 118 -3.72 -4.87 -8.21
N LEU A 119 -4.50 -5.25 -9.23
CA LEU A 119 -5.81 -5.87 -9.03
C LEU A 119 -5.69 -7.15 -8.20
N VAL A 120 -4.73 -8.04 -8.53
CA VAL A 120 -4.47 -9.26 -7.75
C VAL A 120 -4.12 -8.94 -6.30
N GLN A 121 -3.24 -7.95 -6.07
CA GLN A 121 -2.87 -7.49 -4.73
C GLN A 121 -4.09 -6.99 -3.95
N CYS A 122 -4.88 -6.08 -4.53
CA CYS A 122 -6.06 -5.52 -3.88
C CYS A 122 -7.13 -6.57 -3.62
N CYS A 123 -7.41 -7.46 -4.58
CA CYS A 123 -8.39 -8.55 -4.41
C CYS A 123 -7.96 -9.55 -3.33
N ARG A 124 -6.67 -9.94 -3.31
CA ARG A 124 -6.13 -10.81 -2.24
C ARG A 124 -6.28 -10.14 -0.88
N ARG A 125 -5.87 -8.88 -0.75
CA ARG A 125 -5.97 -8.13 0.52
C ARG A 125 -7.42 -7.91 0.93
N LEU A 126 -8.34 -7.69 -0.01
CA LEU A 126 -9.78 -7.64 0.24
C LEU A 126 -10.28 -8.97 0.79
N PHE A 127 -9.93 -10.08 0.16
CA PHE A 127 -10.27 -11.42 0.63
C PHE A 127 -9.75 -11.66 2.06
N GLU A 128 -8.48 -11.34 2.31
CA GLU A 128 -7.88 -11.45 3.64
C GLU A 128 -8.61 -10.58 4.67
N CYS A 129 -9.08 -9.39 4.31
CA CYS A 129 -9.84 -8.54 5.23
C CYS A 129 -11.23 -9.10 5.53
N LEU A 130 -11.90 -9.70 4.54
CA LEU A 130 -13.25 -10.23 4.70
C LEU A 130 -13.27 -11.56 5.46
N PHE A 131 -12.29 -12.44 5.22
CA PHE A 131 -12.37 -13.84 5.65
C PHE A 131 -11.30 -14.26 6.66
N ILE A 132 -10.15 -13.57 6.72
CA ILE A 132 -9.02 -13.99 7.56
C ILE A 132 -8.80 -13.03 8.72
N SER A 133 -8.90 -11.72 8.48
CA SER A 133 -8.47 -10.70 9.42
C SER A 133 -9.46 -10.52 10.57
N VAL A 134 -8.92 -10.40 11.79
CA VAL A 134 -9.71 -10.14 13.00
C VAL A 134 -9.45 -8.72 13.50
N PHE A 135 -10.42 -7.83 13.28
CA PHE A 135 -10.31 -6.41 13.65
C PHE A 135 -10.88 -6.14 15.04
N THR A 136 -10.04 -5.65 15.96
CA THR A 136 -10.46 -5.31 17.33
C THR A 136 -10.10 -3.87 17.74
N GLY A 137 -9.49 -3.09 16.85
CA GLY A 137 -8.98 -1.74 17.12
C GLY A 137 -9.76 -0.64 16.40
N LYS A 138 -9.36 0.61 16.69
CA LYS A 138 -9.83 1.80 15.99
C LYS A 138 -8.64 2.59 15.43
N ILE A 139 -8.89 3.33 14.36
CA ILE A 139 -7.93 4.20 13.70
C ILE A 139 -8.52 5.61 13.63
N HIS A 140 -7.66 6.62 13.73
CA HIS A 140 -8.08 8.01 13.59
C HIS A 140 -8.55 8.29 12.15
N LEU A 141 -9.57 9.14 11.99
CA LEU A 141 -10.22 9.44 10.72
C LEU A 141 -9.22 10.03 9.69
N SER A 142 -8.25 10.82 10.12
CA SER A 142 -7.22 11.35 9.22
C SER A 142 -6.42 10.26 8.52
N HIS A 143 -5.94 9.25 9.26
CA HIS A 143 -5.24 8.11 8.69
C HIS A 143 -6.13 7.30 7.76
N TYR A 144 -7.42 7.18 8.10
CA TYR A 144 -8.40 6.53 7.24
C TYR A 144 -8.53 7.25 5.89
N LEU A 145 -8.67 8.57 5.90
CA LEU A 145 -8.76 9.39 4.68
C LEU A 145 -7.46 9.36 3.86
N VAL A 146 -6.30 9.48 4.52
CA VAL A 146 -4.98 9.35 3.87
C VAL A 146 -4.82 7.98 3.23
N GLY A 147 -5.28 6.91 3.91
CA GLY A 147 -5.28 5.56 3.38
C GLY A 147 -6.14 5.42 2.12
N LEU A 148 -7.38 5.92 2.13
CA LEU A 148 -8.24 5.92 0.93
C LEU A 148 -7.59 6.69 -0.22
N PHE A 149 -7.06 7.87 0.07
CA PHE A 149 -6.41 8.72 -0.92
C PHE A 149 -5.18 8.04 -1.52
N TYR A 150 -4.38 7.36 -0.69
CA TYR A 150 -3.23 6.60 -1.13
C TYR A 150 -3.58 5.51 -2.18
N TYR A 151 -4.62 4.71 -1.96
CA TYR A 151 -5.01 3.68 -2.94
C TYR A 151 -5.54 4.27 -4.26
N VAL A 152 -6.12 5.48 -4.21
CA VAL A 152 -6.49 6.21 -5.43
C VAL A 152 -5.22 6.66 -6.18
N LEU A 153 -4.28 7.28 -5.47
CA LEU A 153 -3.02 7.76 -6.05
C LEU A 153 -2.16 6.61 -6.59
N ASP A 154 -2.13 5.47 -5.92
CA ASP A 154 -1.37 4.28 -6.32
C ASP A 154 -1.83 3.74 -7.69
N ALA A 155 -3.13 3.52 -7.84
CA ALA A 155 -3.70 3.05 -9.09
C ALA A 155 -3.48 4.07 -10.24
N ILE A 156 -3.65 5.37 -9.95
CA ILE A 156 -3.39 6.44 -10.93
C ILE A 156 -1.91 6.54 -11.27
N ALA A 157 -1.00 6.37 -10.31
CA ALA A 157 0.45 6.42 -10.54
C ALA A 157 0.89 5.30 -11.50
N LEU A 158 0.40 4.08 -11.30
CA LEU A 158 0.69 2.95 -12.20
C LEU A 158 0.06 3.13 -13.59
N ALA A 159 -1.12 3.74 -13.66
CA ALA A 159 -1.80 4.06 -14.92
C ALA A 159 -1.38 5.39 -15.57
N SER A 160 -0.50 6.18 -14.95
CA SER A 160 -0.13 7.51 -15.45
C SER A 160 0.34 7.56 -16.91
N PRO A 161 1.02 6.55 -17.49
CA PRO A 161 1.35 6.55 -18.93
C PRO A 161 0.11 6.49 -19.84
N LEU A 162 -0.98 5.83 -19.39
CA LEU A 162 -2.26 5.79 -20.10
C LEU A 162 -3.01 7.12 -20.02
N LEU A 163 -2.85 7.86 -18.92
CA LEU A 163 -3.61 9.08 -18.61
C LEU A 163 -2.94 10.37 -19.10
N GLY A 164 -1.80 10.26 -19.77
CA GLY A 164 -1.02 11.39 -20.26
C GLY A 164 -1.56 12.05 -21.53
N GLU A 165 -1.42 13.37 -21.64
CA GLU A 165 -1.85 14.13 -22.84
C GLU A 165 -1.05 13.80 -24.10
N LYS A 166 0.24 13.49 -23.95
CA LYS A 166 1.05 12.90 -25.03
C LYS A 166 0.59 11.45 -25.21
N LYS A 167 -0.53 11.30 -25.92
CA LYS A 167 -1.02 10.02 -26.44
C LYS A 167 0.14 9.37 -27.18
N MET A 168 0.75 8.38 -26.53
CA MET A 168 1.87 7.63 -27.10
C MET A 168 1.40 6.97 -28.39
N ASP A 169 2.28 6.94 -29.40
CA ASP A 169 1.98 6.62 -30.80
C ASP A 169 1.04 5.42 -31.01
N LYS A 170 0.42 5.30 -32.19
CA LYS A 170 -0.46 4.17 -32.55
C LYS A 170 0.15 2.78 -32.25
N ASP A 171 1.47 2.70 -32.20
CA ASP A 171 2.27 1.52 -31.89
C ASP A 171 2.33 1.20 -30.39
N TRP A 172 2.01 2.12 -29.49
CA TRP A 172 1.94 1.85 -28.05
C TRP A 172 0.88 0.78 -27.73
N CYS A 173 -0.27 0.86 -28.40
CA CYS A 173 -1.38 -0.10 -28.25
C CYS A 173 -1.15 -1.43 -29.00
N SER A 174 -0.22 -1.52 -29.95
CA SER A 174 0.00 -2.78 -30.69
C SER A 174 0.51 -3.89 -29.76
N LEU A 175 1.38 -3.53 -28.83
CA LEU A 175 1.95 -4.46 -27.83
C LEU A 175 0.92 -5.04 -26.86
N CYS A 176 -0.17 -4.31 -26.59
CA CYS A 176 -1.28 -4.81 -25.77
C CYS A 176 -2.26 -5.67 -26.57
N ARG A 177 -2.35 -5.49 -27.90
CA ARG A 177 -3.18 -6.32 -28.78
C ARG A 177 -2.54 -7.68 -29.06
N GLU A 178 -1.22 -7.74 -29.06
CA GLU A 178 -0.45 -8.97 -29.29
C GLU A 178 0.29 -9.41 -28.02
N LEU A 179 -0.39 -10.18 -27.17
CA LEU A 179 0.16 -10.63 -25.89
C LEU A 179 1.49 -11.38 -26.02
N LEU A 180 1.70 -12.11 -27.12
CA LEU A 180 2.94 -12.84 -27.39
C LEU A 180 4.14 -11.91 -27.63
N SER A 181 3.95 -10.82 -28.38
CA SER A 181 5.02 -9.84 -28.63
C SER A 181 5.31 -8.99 -27.38
N GLY A 182 4.30 -8.75 -26.53
CA GLY A 182 4.47 -8.18 -25.19
C GLY A 182 5.38 -9.02 -24.29
N LEU A 183 5.16 -10.33 -24.25
CA LEU A 183 5.99 -11.27 -23.46
C LEU A 183 7.42 -11.39 -23.99
N GLN A 184 7.61 -11.38 -25.31
CA GLN A 184 8.95 -11.43 -25.91
C GLN A 184 9.79 -10.18 -25.64
N ASN A 185 9.13 -9.01 -25.50
CA ASN A 185 9.80 -7.74 -25.20
C ASN A 185 10.02 -7.49 -23.70
N PHE A 186 9.65 -8.45 -22.84
CA PHE A 186 9.76 -8.31 -21.40
C PHE A 186 11.23 -8.47 -20.96
N SER A 187 11.79 -7.41 -20.40
CA SER A 187 13.19 -7.42 -19.95
C SER A 187 13.39 -8.20 -18.66
N GLY A 188 14.62 -8.68 -18.40
CA GLY A 188 14.95 -9.48 -17.21
C GLY A 188 14.60 -8.80 -15.88
N ILE A 189 14.71 -7.46 -15.78
CA ILE A 189 14.34 -6.71 -14.58
C ILE A 189 12.85 -6.78 -14.26
N GLN A 190 12.00 -6.90 -15.29
CA GLN A 190 10.55 -6.98 -15.13
C GLN A 190 10.13 -8.38 -14.71
N TRP A 191 10.76 -9.41 -15.27
CA TRP A 191 10.60 -10.79 -14.80
C TRP A 191 11.03 -10.94 -13.34
N LEU A 192 12.17 -10.35 -12.98
CA LEU A 192 12.62 -10.28 -11.59
C LEU A 192 11.57 -9.59 -10.71
N GLY A 193 11.01 -8.46 -11.18
CA GLY A 193 9.93 -7.77 -10.49
C GLY A 193 8.70 -8.67 -10.25
N ILE A 194 8.26 -9.45 -11.24
CA ILE A 194 7.14 -10.40 -11.07
C ILE A 194 7.48 -11.47 -10.02
N VAL A 195 8.68 -12.04 -10.05
CA VAL A 195 9.11 -13.05 -9.08
C VAL A 195 9.13 -12.46 -7.66
N VAL A 196 9.70 -11.26 -7.50
CA VAL A 196 9.75 -10.55 -6.22
C VAL A 196 8.33 -10.23 -5.71
N PHE A 197 7.43 -9.81 -6.59
CA PHE A 197 6.02 -9.56 -6.25
C PHE A 197 5.33 -10.80 -5.70
N LEU A 198 5.44 -11.94 -6.39
CA LEU A 198 4.81 -13.20 -5.99
C LEU A 198 5.39 -13.71 -4.66
N TRP A 199 6.72 -13.67 -4.52
CA TRP A 199 7.41 -14.07 -3.31
C TRP A 199 6.98 -13.23 -2.09
N ALA A 200 6.96 -11.91 -2.23
CA ALA A 200 6.55 -11.01 -1.16
C ALA A 200 5.06 -11.13 -0.83
N SER A 201 4.20 -11.34 -1.84
CA SER A 201 2.77 -11.57 -1.65
C SER A 201 2.50 -12.85 -0.84
N TRP A 202 3.25 -13.90 -1.10
CA TRP A 202 3.15 -15.16 -0.34
C TRP A 202 3.55 -14.98 1.14
N HIS A 203 4.68 -14.34 1.41
CA HIS A 203 5.09 -14.04 2.79
C HIS A 203 4.11 -13.11 3.50
N GLN A 204 3.58 -12.10 2.80
CA GLN A 204 2.58 -11.23 3.39
C GLN A 204 1.30 -11.99 3.79
N TRP A 205 0.79 -12.86 2.90
CA TRP A 205 -0.35 -13.71 3.18
C TRP A 205 -0.12 -14.57 4.44
N ASN A 206 1.03 -15.26 4.49
CA ASN A 206 1.39 -16.12 5.62
C ASN A 206 1.43 -15.33 6.93
N CYS A 207 2.01 -14.13 6.91
CA CYS A 207 2.05 -13.25 8.07
C CYS A 207 0.64 -12.86 8.56
N HIS A 208 -0.29 -12.56 7.66
CA HIS A 208 -1.67 -12.24 8.05
C HIS A 208 -2.41 -13.46 8.62
N VAL A 209 -2.19 -14.66 8.05
CA VAL A 209 -2.75 -15.90 8.58
C VAL A 209 -2.22 -16.18 9.99
N ILE A 210 -0.92 -15.98 10.24
CA ILE A 210 -0.32 -16.12 11.59
C ILE A 210 -1.00 -15.14 12.56
N LEU A 211 -1.11 -13.86 12.18
CA LEU A 211 -1.74 -12.85 13.03
C LEU A 211 -3.21 -13.15 13.34
N ALA A 212 -3.96 -13.66 12.35
CA ALA A 212 -5.34 -14.08 12.53
C ALA A 212 -5.46 -15.26 13.50
N LYS A 213 -4.64 -16.30 13.35
CA LYS A 213 -4.63 -17.48 14.23
C LYS A 213 -4.38 -17.10 15.70
N LEU A 214 -3.56 -16.09 15.96
CA LEU A 214 -3.30 -15.62 17.33
C LEU A 214 -4.52 -14.99 18.01
N ARG A 215 -5.55 -14.61 17.23
CA ARG A 215 -6.80 -14.02 17.73
C ARG A 215 -7.92 -15.03 17.97
N HIS A 216 -7.80 -16.25 17.47
CA HIS A 216 -8.75 -17.31 17.78
C HIS A 216 -8.29 -18.10 19.01
N SER A 217 -9.22 -18.37 19.91
CA SER A 217 -9.04 -19.33 21.01
C SER A 217 -9.08 -20.77 20.48
N ALA A 218 -8.62 -21.73 21.28
CA ALA A 218 -8.78 -23.17 21.01
C ALA A 218 -10.26 -23.57 20.76
N CYS A 219 -11.22 -22.82 21.34
CA CYS A 219 -12.65 -23.01 21.11
C CYS A 219 -13.24 -22.14 19.98
N GLY A 220 -12.41 -21.59 19.08
CA GLY A 220 -12.84 -20.78 17.93
C GLY A 220 -13.28 -19.34 18.23
N LYS A 221 -13.48 -18.97 19.51
CA LYS A 221 -13.91 -17.62 19.91
C LYS A 221 -12.80 -16.58 19.74
N THR A 222 -13.16 -15.39 19.25
CA THR A 222 -12.26 -14.24 19.12
C THR A 222 -11.83 -13.70 20.49
N VAL A 223 -10.52 -13.64 20.72
CA VAL A 223 -9.93 -13.16 21.98
C VAL A 223 -9.28 -11.79 21.76
N LYS A 224 -9.58 -10.82 22.64
CA LYS A 224 -8.97 -9.46 22.59
C LYS A 224 -7.52 -9.42 23.10
N VAL A 225 -7.03 -10.50 23.70
CA VAL A 225 -5.66 -10.62 24.21
C VAL A 225 -4.67 -10.65 23.05
N TYR A 226 -3.57 -9.94 23.19
CA TYR A 226 -2.49 -9.92 22.22
C TYR A 226 -1.43 -10.95 22.60
N LYS A 227 -0.83 -11.59 21.60
CA LYS A 227 0.25 -12.57 21.75
C LYS A 227 1.44 -12.18 20.87
N ILE A 228 2.63 -12.70 21.19
CA ILE A 228 3.83 -12.51 20.37
C ILE A 228 3.72 -13.46 19.16
N PRO A 229 3.81 -12.95 17.91
CA PRO A 229 3.80 -13.78 16.72
C PRO A 229 5.15 -14.48 16.50
N TYR A 230 5.12 -15.72 16.00
CA TYR A 230 6.28 -16.53 15.66
C TYR A 230 6.06 -17.23 14.31
N GLY A 231 7.15 -17.60 13.64
CA GLY A 231 7.14 -18.24 12.32
C GLY A 231 7.16 -17.26 11.16
N ASP A 232 7.61 -17.76 10.01
CA ASP A 232 7.95 -16.93 8.84
C ASP A 232 8.94 -15.80 9.25
N TRP A 233 8.90 -14.64 8.61
CA TRP A 233 9.77 -13.51 8.94
C TRP A 233 9.53 -12.88 10.32
N PHE A 234 8.53 -13.31 11.09
CA PHE A 234 8.36 -12.80 12.46
C PHE A 234 9.54 -13.14 13.36
N ASP A 235 10.31 -14.17 13.03
CA ASP A 235 11.49 -14.55 13.83
C ASP A 235 12.63 -13.53 13.73
N HIS A 236 12.64 -12.72 12.66
CA HIS A 236 13.65 -11.68 12.43
C HIS A 236 13.14 -10.26 12.68
N VAL A 237 11.89 -9.96 12.33
CA VAL A 237 11.33 -8.60 12.41
C VAL A 237 9.97 -8.57 13.11
N SER A 238 9.64 -7.45 13.75
CA SER A 238 8.36 -7.31 14.48
C SER A 238 7.14 -7.22 13.56
N SER A 239 7.30 -6.62 12.39
CA SER A 239 6.20 -6.34 11.44
C SER A 239 6.56 -6.81 10.02
N PRO A 240 6.75 -8.12 9.80
CA PRO A 240 7.15 -8.66 8.50
C PRO A 240 6.13 -8.45 7.39
N HIS A 241 4.84 -8.43 7.71
CA HIS A 241 3.77 -8.09 6.75
C HIS A 241 3.90 -6.67 6.18
N TYR A 242 4.51 -5.73 6.94
CA TYR A 242 4.84 -4.39 6.46
C TYR A 242 6.08 -4.40 5.57
N LEU A 243 7.11 -5.19 5.92
CA LEU A 243 8.27 -5.40 5.05
C LEU A 243 7.84 -6.02 3.71
N ALA A 244 7.00 -7.05 3.75
CA ALA A 244 6.49 -7.71 2.55
C ALA A 244 5.71 -6.73 1.65
N GLU A 245 4.90 -5.84 2.23
CA GLU A 245 4.23 -4.78 1.47
C GLU A 245 5.23 -3.84 0.80
N ILE A 246 6.28 -3.38 1.51
CA ILE A 246 7.35 -2.57 0.91
C ILE A 246 7.97 -3.28 -0.29
N VAL A 247 8.26 -4.58 -0.17
CA VAL A 247 8.85 -5.38 -1.26
C VAL A 247 7.88 -5.52 -2.44
N ILE A 248 6.57 -5.60 -2.21
CA ILE A 248 5.53 -5.58 -3.27
C ILE A 248 5.57 -4.26 -4.04
N TYR A 249 5.63 -3.11 -3.37
CA TYR A 249 5.75 -1.82 -4.06
C TYR A 249 7.10 -1.63 -4.76
N PHE A 250 8.17 -2.19 -4.20
CA PHE A 250 9.46 -2.21 -4.87
C PHE A 250 9.41 -3.05 -6.15
N ALA A 251 8.67 -4.16 -6.16
CA ALA A 251 8.45 -4.95 -7.37
C ALA A 251 7.71 -4.15 -8.46
N PHE A 252 6.70 -3.34 -8.12
CA PHE A 252 6.06 -2.45 -9.10
C PHE A 252 7.04 -1.44 -9.70
N PHE A 253 7.93 -0.87 -8.87
CA PHE A 253 8.98 0.03 -9.35
C PHE A 253 9.94 -0.68 -10.33
N LEU A 254 10.33 -1.93 -10.05
CA LEU A 254 11.16 -2.74 -10.96
C LEU A 254 10.44 -3.09 -12.26
N ILE A 255 9.16 -3.47 -12.20
CA ILE A 255 8.34 -3.79 -13.38
C ILE A 255 8.23 -2.57 -14.31
N GLN A 256 8.09 -1.38 -13.75
CA GLN A 256 8.08 -0.09 -14.47
C GLN A 256 9.49 0.42 -14.81
N LYS A 257 10.53 -0.40 -14.59
CA LYS A 257 11.96 -0.13 -14.87
C LYS A 257 12.51 1.13 -14.18
N GLY A 258 11.85 1.60 -13.13
CA GLY A 258 12.17 2.87 -12.47
C GLY A 258 11.92 4.13 -13.32
N HIS A 259 11.27 4.00 -14.48
CA HIS A 259 10.99 5.15 -15.37
C HIS A 259 9.79 5.98 -14.90
N ASN A 260 8.96 5.43 -14.01
CA ASN A 260 7.76 6.08 -13.51
C ASN A 260 8.02 6.70 -12.13
N VAL A 261 8.29 8.01 -12.11
CA VAL A 261 8.56 8.78 -10.88
C VAL A 261 7.41 8.69 -9.88
N TYR A 262 6.16 8.62 -10.35
CA TYR A 262 4.99 8.54 -9.48
C TYR A 262 4.97 7.24 -8.68
N VAL A 263 5.33 6.11 -9.32
CA VAL A 263 5.48 4.81 -8.64
C VAL A 263 6.63 4.86 -7.63
N GLY A 264 7.72 5.57 -7.94
CA GLY A 264 8.81 5.84 -6.98
C GLY A 264 8.33 6.62 -5.75
N MET A 265 7.47 7.61 -5.92
CA MET A 265 6.90 8.38 -4.80
C MET A 265 5.89 7.59 -3.97
N ILE A 266 5.12 6.69 -4.61
CA ILE A 266 4.27 5.73 -3.90
C ILE A 266 5.13 4.81 -3.04
N LEU A 267 6.20 4.22 -3.61
CA LEU A 267 7.13 3.38 -2.87
C LEU A 267 7.77 4.14 -1.69
N LEU A 268 8.20 5.38 -1.91
CA LEU A 268 8.78 6.22 -0.86
C LEU A 268 7.78 6.44 0.30
N PHE A 269 6.52 6.74 -0.01
CA PHE A 269 5.47 6.87 0.99
C PHE A 269 5.25 5.55 1.74
N THR A 270 5.17 4.43 1.02
CA THR A 270 5.02 3.09 1.60
C THR A 270 6.14 2.80 2.61
N VAL A 271 7.39 3.06 2.22
CA VAL A 271 8.56 2.83 3.09
C VAL A 271 8.45 3.68 4.35
N GLN A 272 8.17 4.99 4.23
CA GLN A 272 8.08 5.89 5.38
C GLN A 272 6.94 5.48 6.33
N ASN A 273 5.73 5.33 5.80
CA ASN A 273 4.53 5.05 6.58
C ASN A 273 4.62 3.70 7.31
N LEU A 274 5.06 2.66 6.60
CA LEU A 274 5.16 1.32 7.17
C LEU A 274 6.34 1.16 8.12
N SER A 275 7.46 1.87 7.89
CA SER A 275 8.58 1.91 8.84
C SER A 275 8.21 2.62 10.14
N LEU A 276 7.44 3.71 10.07
CA LEU A 276 6.89 4.37 11.25
C LEU A 276 5.96 3.41 12.01
N GLY A 277 5.00 2.78 11.32
CA GLY A 277 4.09 1.82 11.95
C GLY A 277 4.78 0.60 12.57
N ALA A 278 5.82 0.09 11.93
CA ALA A 278 6.66 -0.97 12.47
C ALA A 278 7.42 -0.52 13.72
N THR A 279 7.94 0.72 13.73
CA THR A 279 8.64 1.29 14.89
C THR A 279 7.72 1.42 16.10
N VAL A 280 6.52 1.98 15.90
CA VAL A 280 5.51 2.11 16.96
C VAL A 280 5.08 0.72 17.47
N THR A 281 4.88 -0.24 16.55
CA THR A 281 4.51 -1.62 16.91
C THR A 281 5.60 -2.35 17.68
N HIS A 282 6.86 -2.21 17.27
CA HIS A 282 8.01 -2.83 17.93
C HIS A 282 8.16 -2.31 19.37
N ASN A 283 8.10 -0.98 19.55
CA ASN A 283 8.18 -0.36 20.88
C ASN A 283 7.02 -0.81 21.78
N TRP A 284 5.82 -0.93 21.22
CA TRP A 284 4.68 -1.46 21.96
C TRP A 284 4.89 -2.90 22.43
N TYR A 285 5.45 -3.78 21.57
CA TYR A 285 5.74 -5.16 21.97
C TYR A 285 6.78 -5.22 23.10
N LYS A 286 7.88 -4.44 22.99
CA LYS A 286 8.91 -4.35 24.03
C LYS A 286 8.36 -3.85 25.37
N ASN A 287 7.46 -2.88 25.35
CA ASN A 287 6.86 -2.33 26.57
C ASN A 287 5.82 -3.28 27.19
N LYS A 288 5.12 -4.07 26.37
CA LYS A 288 4.03 -4.93 26.82
C LYS A 288 4.49 -6.31 27.31
N PHE A 289 5.46 -6.91 26.63
CA PHE A 289 5.89 -8.28 26.90
C PHE A 289 7.33 -8.31 27.39
N LYS A 290 7.53 -8.73 28.64
CA LYS A 290 8.88 -8.92 29.20
C LYS A 290 9.68 -9.98 28.44
N GLU A 291 9.00 -10.99 27.91
CA GLU A 291 9.58 -12.11 27.16
C GLU A 291 9.75 -11.79 25.66
N TYR A 292 9.60 -10.54 25.23
CA TYR A 292 9.74 -10.20 23.82
C TYR A 292 11.17 -10.47 23.30
N PRO A 293 11.36 -11.16 22.17
CA PRO A 293 12.68 -11.46 21.65
C PRO A 293 13.51 -10.21 21.37
N GLN A 294 14.67 -10.09 22.01
CA GLN A 294 15.54 -8.90 21.89
C GLN A 294 16.23 -8.80 20.52
N ASN A 295 16.44 -9.94 19.84
CA ASN A 295 17.14 -10.01 18.56
C ASN A 295 16.26 -9.62 17.36
N ARG A 296 14.97 -9.29 17.56
CA ARG A 296 14.09 -8.86 16.47
C ARG A 296 14.36 -7.40 16.10
N TYR A 297 14.46 -7.14 14.81
CA TYR A 297 14.49 -5.79 14.24
C TYR A 297 13.06 -5.25 14.07
N LYS A 298 12.92 -3.95 13.78
CA LYS A 298 11.60 -3.33 13.62
C LYS A 298 10.95 -3.77 12.32
N ILE A 299 11.68 -3.65 11.19
CA ILE A 299 11.16 -3.93 9.85
C ILE A 299 12.21 -4.42 8.85
N PHE A 300 13.44 -3.88 8.84
CA PHE A 300 14.52 -4.29 7.93
C PHE A 300 15.50 -5.20 8.67
N PRO A 301 15.59 -6.50 8.32
CA PRO A 301 16.50 -7.43 8.96
C PRO A 301 17.93 -6.92 8.92
N PHE A 302 18.66 -7.07 10.03
CA PHE A 302 20.08 -6.71 10.16
C PHE A 302 20.40 -5.20 10.04
N LEU A 303 19.39 -4.34 9.87
CA LEU A 303 19.56 -2.89 9.70
C LEU A 303 18.70 -2.09 10.68
N TYR A 304 17.38 -2.31 10.67
CA TYR A 304 16.42 -1.44 11.37
C TYR A 304 15.16 -2.15 11.89
#